data_AF-A0A1Q3ERR3-F1
#
_entry.id   AF-A0A1Q3ERR3-F1
#
_cell.length_a   1.000
_cell.length_b   1.000
_cell.length_c   1.000
_cell.angle_alpha   90.00
_cell.angle_beta   90.00
_cell.angle_gamma   90.00
#
_symmetry.space_group_name_H-M   'P 1'
#
loop_
_entity.id
_entity.type
_entity.pdbx_description
1 polymer ?
#
loop_
_entity_poly.entity_id
_entity_poly.type
_entity_poly.pdbx_seq_one_letter_code
_entity_poly.pdbx_strand_id
1 'polypeptide(L)'
;MFNAEEVSLYGSIMDAVRISDNKPVMLKAVSRIIHPQEVKIGMYFSDKSIASDPRNHCIPIYDVFPVADSEMDLIVMPVLRPFENPQFDTVGEVIAFIQQLLEGIQFMHEHLVAHGDEHHDGWLPNVSQRLEYPGSLAGKRRPISCS
;
A
#
# COMPACT_ATOMS: atom_id res chain seq x y z
N MET A 1 -4.20 -13.40 -17.08
CA MET A 1 -3.34 -12.96 -18.20
C MET A 1 -3.56 -11.48 -18.37
N PHE A 2 -2.53 -10.67 -18.11
CA PHE A 2 -2.54 -9.23 -18.37
C PHE A 2 -1.86 -9.01 -19.74
N ASN A 3 -2.43 -8.14 -20.58
CA ASN A 3 -1.89 -7.81 -21.89
C ASN A 3 -0.84 -6.70 -21.70
N ALA A 4 0.42 -7.01 -21.95
CA ALA A 4 1.55 -6.10 -21.72
C ALA A 4 2.32 -5.90 -23.04
N GLU A 5 1.83 -4.98 -23.88
CA GLU A 5 2.66 -4.38 -24.93
C GLU A 5 3.20 -3.05 -24.37
N GLU A 6 4.53 -2.97 -24.28
CA GLU A 6 5.38 -1.82 -23.89
C GLU A 6 5.02 -1.08 -22.59
N VAL A 7 5.49 -1.62 -21.45
CA VAL A 7 5.52 -0.88 -20.18
C VAL A 7 6.82 -0.08 -20.10
N SER A 8 6.75 1.19 -20.47
CA SER A 8 7.76 2.19 -20.12
C SER A 8 7.73 2.39 -18.60
N LEU A 9 8.78 1.96 -17.87
CA LEU A 9 8.92 2.07 -16.40
C LEU A 9 9.19 3.52 -15.94
N TYR A 10 8.45 4.49 -16.47
CA TYR A 10 8.55 5.90 -16.06
C TYR A 10 7.75 6.24 -14.78
N GLY A 11 7.14 5.25 -14.14
CA GLY A 11 6.51 5.38 -12.83
C GLY A 11 6.72 4.11 -12.03
N SER A 12 7.11 4.24 -10.76
CA SER A 12 7.22 3.10 -9.84
C SER A 12 5.87 2.49 -9.48
N ILE A 13 4.75 3.11 -9.92
CA ILE A 13 3.38 2.77 -9.54
C ILE A 13 2.46 2.78 -10.78
N MET A 14 1.56 1.80 -10.88
CA MET A 14 0.56 1.66 -11.93
C MET A 14 -0.77 1.16 -11.35
N ASP A 15 -1.91 1.71 -11.79
CA ASP A 15 -3.23 1.18 -11.41
C ASP A 15 -3.63 -0.01 -12.28
N ALA A 16 -4.37 -0.96 -11.72
CA ALA A 16 -4.90 -2.12 -12.43
C ALA A 16 -6.25 -2.58 -11.84
N VAL A 17 -6.89 -3.54 -12.51
CA VAL A 17 -8.11 -4.21 -12.02
C VAL A 17 -7.85 -5.70 -11.93
N ARG A 18 -8.08 -6.28 -10.75
CA ARG A 18 -7.94 -7.72 -10.54
C ARG A 18 -9.09 -8.47 -11.20
N ILE A 19 -8.77 -9.38 -12.11
CA ILE A 19 -9.76 -10.09 -12.94
C ILE A 19 -10.68 -10.99 -12.09
N SER A 20 -10.17 -11.60 -11.03
CA SER A 20 -10.92 -12.59 -10.24
C SER A 20 -12.12 -12.01 -9.48
N ASP A 21 -12.08 -10.73 -9.10
CA ASP A 21 -13.14 -10.07 -8.33
C ASP A 21 -13.45 -8.63 -8.77
N ASN A 22 -12.88 -8.18 -9.88
CA ASN A 22 -13.08 -6.87 -10.49
C ASN A 22 -12.76 -5.69 -9.55
N LYS A 23 -11.86 -5.89 -8.56
CA LYS A 23 -11.45 -4.83 -7.64
C LYS A 23 -10.27 -4.03 -8.19
N PRO A 24 -10.26 -2.69 -8.00
CA PRO A 24 -9.10 -1.88 -8.32
C PRO A 24 -7.94 -2.25 -7.40
N VAL A 25 -6.75 -2.34 -7.97
CA VAL A 25 -5.49 -2.63 -7.29
C VAL A 25 -4.40 -1.70 -7.82
N MET A 26 -3.31 -1.61 -7.08
CA MET A 26 -2.12 -0.87 -7.44
C MET A 26 -0.96 -1.85 -7.62
N LEU A 27 -0.17 -1.65 -8.66
CA LEU A 27 1.08 -2.35 -8.95
C LEU A 27 2.23 -1.41 -8.63
N LYS A 28 3.20 -1.88 -7.86
CA LYS A 28 4.42 -1.12 -7.56
C LYS A 28 5.65 -1.91 -7.99
N ALA A 29 6.52 -1.30 -8.78
CA ALA A 29 7.82 -1.84 -9.13
C ALA A 29 8.81 -1.59 -7.99
N VAL A 30 9.44 -2.66 -7.51
CA VAL A 30 10.42 -2.63 -6.42
C VAL A 30 11.71 -3.27 -6.90
N SER A 31 12.84 -2.58 -6.71
CA SER A 31 14.16 -3.13 -7.03
C SER A 31 14.63 -4.11 -5.97
N ARG A 32 14.96 -5.33 -6.39
CA ARG A 32 15.58 -6.37 -5.55
C ARG A 32 16.99 -5.98 -5.07
N ILE A 33 17.67 -5.09 -5.79
CA ILE A 33 19.02 -4.63 -5.42
C ILE A 33 18.94 -3.48 -4.41
N ILE A 34 18.08 -2.48 -4.67
CA ILE A 34 17.99 -1.29 -3.82
C ILE A 34 17.20 -1.61 -2.54
N HIS A 35 16.11 -2.38 -2.64
CA HIS A 35 15.24 -2.72 -1.51
C HIS A 35 15.11 -4.25 -1.32
N PRO A 36 16.21 -4.95 -1.01
CA PRO A 36 16.27 -6.42 -1.00
C PRO A 36 15.34 -7.09 0.02
N GLN A 37 14.89 -6.34 1.04
CA GLN A 37 14.01 -6.86 2.09
C GLN A 37 12.55 -6.42 1.96
N GLU A 38 12.21 -5.46 1.08
CA GLU A 38 10.88 -4.86 1.05
C GLU A 38 9.79 -5.88 0.73
N VAL A 39 9.97 -6.65 -0.36
CA VAL A 39 9.04 -7.72 -0.75
C VAL A 39 8.92 -8.77 0.36
N LYS A 40 10.05 -9.19 0.95
CA LYS A 40 10.08 -10.23 1.97
C LYS A 40 9.34 -9.79 3.25
N ILE A 41 9.57 -8.57 3.71
CA ILE A 41 8.92 -7.99 4.89
C ILE A 41 7.44 -7.76 4.62
N GLY A 42 7.09 -7.20 3.46
CA GLY A 42 5.68 -6.98 3.11
C GLY A 42 4.89 -8.29 3.02
N MET A 43 5.48 -9.33 2.43
CA MET A 43 4.87 -10.66 2.40
C MET A 43 4.76 -11.28 3.79
N TYR A 44 5.73 -11.06 4.67
CA TYR A 44 5.67 -11.51 6.07
C TYR A 44 4.47 -10.90 6.81
N PHE A 45 4.26 -9.58 6.72
CA PHE A 45 3.11 -8.92 7.34
C PHE A 45 1.77 -9.23 6.64
N SER A 46 1.82 -9.73 5.41
CA SER A 46 0.64 -10.16 4.65
C SER A 46 0.28 -11.63 4.88
N ASP A 47 1.15 -12.40 5.53
CA ASP A 47 0.86 -13.79 5.90
C ASP A 47 -0.38 -13.85 6.79
N LYS A 48 -1.26 -14.82 6.56
CA LYS A 48 -2.55 -14.92 7.26
C LYS A 48 -2.40 -14.97 8.78
N SER A 49 -1.34 -15.56 9.31
CA SER A 49 -1.11 -15.64 10.76
C SER A 49 -0.82 -14.26 11.35
N ILE A 50 -0.04 -13.43 10.66
CA ILE A 50 0.36 -12.09 11.08
C ILE A 50 -0.71 -11.04 10.74
N ALA A 51 -1.31 -11.13 9.55
CA ALA A 51 -2.36 -10.24 9.06
C ALA A 51 -3.68 -10.35 9.83
N SER A 52 -3.84 -11.39 10.66
CA SER A 52 -5.02 -11.56 11.51
C SER A 52 -4.98 -10.76 12.81
N ASP A 53 -3.82 -10.24 13.20
CA ASP A 53 -3.69 -9.35 14.36
C ASP A 53 -4.23 -7.96 14.00
N PRO A 54 -5.23 -7.42 14.73
CA PRO A 54 -5.82 -6.12 14.43
C PRO A 54 -4.85 -4.94 14.59
N ARG A 55 -3.71 -5.13 15.26
CA ARG A 55 -2.65 -4.12 15.41
C ARG A 55 -1.76 -4.02 14.16
N ASN A 56 -1.89 -4.97 13.23
CA ASN A 56 -1.19 -4.96 11.97
C ASN A 56 -1.83 -3.98 10.99
N HIS A 57 -1.31 -2.75 10.97
CA HIS A 57 -1.71 -1.71 10.02
C HIS A 57 -0.87 -1.69 8.74
N CYS A 58 -0.05 -2.73 8.49
CA CYS A 58 0.71 -2.83 7.26
C CYS A 58 -0.20 -3.08 6.05
N ILE A 59 0.16 -2.47 4.92
CA ILE A 59 -0.56 -2.65 3.66
C ILE A 59 -0.36 -4.08 3.18
N PRO A 60 -1.45 -4.83 2.92
CA PRO A 60 -1.34 -6.20 2.49
C PRO A 60 -0.86 -6.26 1.04
N ILE A 61 0.11 -7.12 0.79
CA ILE A 61 0.52 -7.57 -0.53
C ILE A 61 -0.38 -8.74 -0.93
N TYR A 62 -1.04 -8.60 -2.08
CA TYR A 62 -1.90 -9.62 -2.64
C TYR A 62 -1.14 -10.64 -3.49
N ASP A 63 -0.14 -10.16 -4.23
CA ASP A 63 0.66 -11.00 -5.14
C ASP A 63 1.99 -10.31 -5.48
N VAL A 64 2.96 -11.06 -5.97
CA VAL A 64 4.27 -10.57 -6.41
C VAL A 64 4.66 -11.23 -7.71
N PHE A 65 4.99 -10.42 -8.72
CA PHE A 65 5.43 -10.90 -10.03
C PHE A 65 6.87 -10.44 -10.32
N PRO A 66 7.83 -11.36 -10.48
CA PRO A 66 9.16 -10.97 -10.94
C PRO A 66 9.09 -10.48 -12.40
N VAL A 67 9.77 -9.38 -12.69
CA VAL A 67 9.87 -8.85 -14.05
C VAL A 67 11.04 -9.52 -14.76
N ALA A 68 10.75 -10.25 -15.85
CA ALA A 68 11.74 -10.97 -16.64
C ALA A 68 12.87 -10.04 -17.11
N ASP A 69 14.09 -10.57 -17.14
CA ASP A 69 15.31 -9.87 -17.58
C ASP A 69 15.58 -8.54 -16.85
N SER A 70 15.09 -8.41 -15.61
CA SER A 70 15.34 -7.25 -14.75
C SER A 70 15.55 -7.66 -13.30
N GLU A 71 15.96 -6.69 -12.48
CA GLU A 71 16.09 -6.83 -11.02
C GLU A 71 14.89 -6.23 -10.28
N MET A 72 13.73 -6.17 -10.95
CA MET A 72 12.50 -5.60 -10.40
C MET A 72 11.48 -6.70 -10.10
N ASP A 73 10.70 -6.47 -9.06
CA ASP A 73 9.47 -7.20 -8.73
C ASP A 73 8.28 -6.25 -8.78
N LEU A 74 7.15 -6.71 -9.31
CA LEU A 74 5.87 -6.01 -9.27
C LEU A 74 5.05 -6.52 -8.08
N ILE A 75 4.80 -5.66 -7.12
CA ILE A 75 3.95 -5.94 -5.96
C ILE A 75 2.52 -5.51 -6.28
N VAL A 76 1.55 -6.40 -6.06
CA VAL A 76 0.12 -6.08 -6.13
C VAL A 76 -0.39 -5.73 -4.73
N MET A 77 -1.01 -4.57 -4.59
CA MET A 77 -1.54 -4.10 -3.31
C MET A 77 -2.88 -3.37 -3.50
N PRO A 78 -3.66 -3.08 -2.44
CA PRO A 78 -4.85 -2.24 -2.56
C PRO A 78 -4.51 -0.86 -3.11
N VAL A 79 -5.46 -0.21 -3.79
CA VAL A 79 -5.30 1.21 -4.16
C VAL A 79 -5.22 2.05 -2.91
N LEU A 80 -4.17 2.86 -2.85
CA LEU A 80 -3.87 3.68 -1.71
C LEU A 80 -4.27 5.13 -1.96
N ARG A 81 -4.62 5.84 -0.88
CA ARG A 81 -4.96 7.27 -0.93
C ARG A 81 -4.10 8.05 0.05
N PRO A 82 -3.76 9.32 -0.26
CA PRO A 82 -3.12 10.22 0.69
C PRO A 82 -3.95 10.32 1.97
N PHE A 83 -3.29 10.34 3.14
CA PHE A 83 -3.96 10.35 4.44
C PHE A 83 -4.75 11.64 4.68
N GLU A 84 -4.36 12.71 4.02
CA GLU A 84 -4.97 14.04 4.03
C GLU A 84 -6.10 14.19 3.00
N ASN A 85 -6.51 13.10 2.33
CA ASN A 85 -7.60 13.12 1.36
C ASN A 85 -8.70 12.07 1.66
N PRO A 86 -9.86 12.50 2.18
CA PRO A 86 -10.25 13.88 2.48
C PRO A 86 -9.44 14.45 3.67
N GLN A 87 -9.42 15.78 3.77
CA GLN A 87 -8.78 16.43 4.92
C GLN A 87 -9.48 16.02 6.22
N PHE A 88 -8.74 15.99 7.32
CA PHE A 88 -9.32 15.79 8.64
C PHE A 88 -10.27 16.96 8.97
N ASP A 89 -11.51 16.64 9.31
CA ASP A 89 -12.55 17.60 9.72
C ASP A 89 -12.50 17.85 11.24
N THR A 90 -11.99 16.90 12.03
CA THR A 90 -11.93 17.00 13.50
C THR A 90 -10.57 16.64 14.09
N VAL A 91 -10.27 17.20 15.27
CA VAL A 91 -9.12 16.78 16.08
C VAL A 91 -9.22 15.29 16.46
N GLY A 92 -10.45 14.77 16.63
CA GLY A 92 -10.68 13.35 16.91
C GLY A 92 -10.17 12.44 15.80
N GLU A 93 -10.32 12.83 14.53
CA GLU A 93 -9.82 12.06 13.38
C GLU A 93 -8.30 12.07 13.31
N VAL A 94 -7.65 13.20 13.63
CA VAL A 94 -6.20 13.31 13.72
C VAL A 94 -5.65 12.44 14.85
N ILE A 95 -6.31 12.44 16.02
CA ILE A 95 -5.92 11.57 17.13
C ILE A 95 -6.07 10.11 16.75
N ALA A 96 -7.19 9.73 16.11
CA ALA A 96 -7.42 8.35 15.65
C ALA A 96 -6.41 7.90 14.58
N PHE A 97 -5.99 8.82 13.70
CA PHE A 97 -4.90 8.58 12.73
C PHE A 97 -3.58 8.26 13.45
N ILE A 98 -3.18 9.14 14.37
CA ILE A 98 -1.92 8.99 15.11
C ILE A 98 -1.92 7.70 15.93
N GLN A 99 -3.05 7.34 16.54
CA GLN A 99 -3.20 6.09 17.28
C GLN A 99 -2.94 4.86 16.40
N GLN A 100 -3.56 4.77 15.21
CA GLN A 100 -3.33 3.68 14.27
C GLN A 100 -1.88 3.63 13.78
N LEU A 101 -1.30 4.80 13.48
CA LEU A 101 0.11 4.88 13.06
C LEU A 101 1.05 4.35 14.15
N LEU A 102 0.88 4.80 15.40
CA LEU A 102 1.73 4.37 16.51
C LEU A 102 1.53 2.89 16.85
N GLU A 103 0.29 2.38 16.80
CA GLU A 103 0.00 0.96 16.99
C GLU A 103 0.68 0.10 15.92
N GLY A 104 0.64 0.53 14.66
CA GLY A 104 1.31 -0.16 13.56
C GLY A 104 2.84 -0.16 13.70
N ILE A 105 3.41 0.97 14.12
CA ILE A 105 4.86 1.08 14.39
C ILE A 105 5.26 0.15 15.54
N GLN A 106 4.51 0.16 16.64
CA GLN A 106 4.75 -0.73 17.76
C GLN A 106 4.66 -2.19 17.32
N PHE A 107 3.65 -2.55 16.53
CA PHE A 107 3.47 -3.90 16.00
C PHE A 107 4.66 -4.35 15.15
N MET A 108 5.18 -3.50 14.25
CA MET A 108 6.38 -3.84 13.49
C MET A 108 7.60 -4.05 14.39
N HIS A 109 7.77 -3.23 15.42
CA HIS A 109 8.86 -3.36 16.39
C HIS A 109 8.77 -4.66 17.22
N GLU A 110 7.57 -5.11 17.58
CA GLU A 110 7.36 -6.42 18.21
C GLU A 110 7.82 -7.58 17.30
N HIS A 111 7.75 -7.39 15.98
CA HIS A 111 8.24 -8.33 14.97
C HIS A 111 9.69 -8.06 14.55
N LEU A 112 10.43 -7.23 15.30
CA LEU A 112 11.83 -6.88 15.05
C LEU A 112 12.08 -6.22 13.69
N VAL A 113 11.06 -5.56 13.14
CA VAL A 113 11.14 -4.78 11.90
C VAL A 113 11.05 -3.30 12.25
N ALA A 114 12.06 -2.52 11.89
CA ALA A 114 11.97 -1.06 11.89
C ALA A 114 11.37 -0.60 10.56
N HIS A 115 10.47 0.39 10.61
CA HIS A 115 9.88 0.99 9.41
C HIS A 115 10.95 1.54 8.45
N GLY A 116 11.99 2.20 9.00
CA GLY A 116 13.19 2.65 8.29
C GLY A 116 12.91 3.59 7.11
N ASP A 117 13.10 4.89 7.29
CA ASP A 117 13.05 5.84 6.17
C ASP A 117 14.22 5.59 5.20
N GLU A 118 13.91 5.25 3.94
CA GLU A 118 14.91 5.25 2.86
C GLU A 118 14.51 6.28 1.80
N HIS A 119 15.19 7.44 1.85
CA HIS A 119 15.15 8.47 0.83
C HIS A 119 15.77 7.98 -0.49
N HIS A 120 14.96 7.37 -1.34
CA HIS A 120 14.99 7.50 -2.81
C HIS A 120 13.78 6.75 -3.36
N ASP A 121 12.69 7.48 -3.66
CA ASP A 121 11.55 7.10 -4.52
C ASP A 121 10.87 5.72 -4.35
N GLY A 122 11.13 5.02 -3.25
CA GLY A 122 10.78 3.61 -3.08
C GLY A 122 9.83 3.29 -1.94
N TRP A 123 9.64 4.15 -0.93
CA TRP A 123 8.79 3.84 0.22
C TRP A 123 7.56 4.75 0.27
N LEU A 124 6.51 4.40 -0.47
CA LEU A 124 5.17 4.84 -0.10
C LEU A 124 4.89 4.30 1.32
N PRO A 125 4.37 5.10 2.26
CA PRO A 125 4.19 4.69 3.64
C PRO A 125 3.23 3.50 3.74
N ASN A 126 3.79 2.30 3.83
CA ASN A 126 3.05 1.03 3.90
C ASN A 126 2.31 0.82 5.23
N VAL A 127 2.29 1.81 6.11
CA VAL A 127 1.61 1.74 7.42
C VAL A 127 0.37 2.63 7.47
N SER A 128 0.18 3.53 6.51
CA SER A 128 -0.72 4.67 6.71
C SER A 128 -1.80 4.89 5.64
N GLN A 129 -1.82 4.09 4.57
CA GLN A 129 -2.77 4.34 3.47
C GLN A 129 -3.98 3.38 3.42
N ARG A 130 -4.15 2.53 4.44
CA ARG A 130 -5.41 1.81 4.71
C ARG A 130 -6.12 2.41 5.93
N LEU A 131 -6.39 3.71 5.91
CA LEU A 131 -7.38 4.26 6.83
C LEU A 131 -8.77 3.89 6.29
N GLU A 132 -9.28 2.75 6.73
CA GLU A 132 -10.73 2.52 6.69
C GLU A 132 -11.37 3.41 7.74
N TYR A 133 -11.55 4.69 7.42
CA TYR A 133 -12.34 5.58 8.26
C TYR A 133 -13.82 5.19 8.16
N PRO A 134 -14.47 4.79 9.27
CA PRO A 134 -15.91 4.52 9.27
C PRO A 134 -16.78 5.79 9.17
N GLY A 135 -16.19 6.96 8.91
CA GLY A 135 -16.85 8.28 8.94
C GLY A 135 -17.31 8.88 7.60
N SER A 136 -16.98 8.32 6.42
CA SER A 136 -17.30 8.98 5.13
C SER A 136 -18.08 8.14 4.11
N LEU A 137 -18.76 7.07 4.54
CA LEU A 137 -19.65 6.28 3.66
C LEU A 137 -20.93 7.01 3.18
N ALA A 138 -21.08 8.31 3.42
CA ALA A 138 -22.18 9.09 2.87
C ALA A 138 -21.70 10.44 2.30
N GLY A 139 -21.59 10.51 0.97
CA GLY A 139 -21.85 11.75 0.24
C GLY A 139 -20.66 12.67 -0.03
N LYS A 140 -19.83 12.33 -1.03
CA LYS A 140 -19.32 13.28 -2.04
C LYS A 140 -18.60 12.52 -3.17
N ARG A 141 -19.35 11.74 -3.95
CA ARG A 141 -18.94 11.47 -5.34
C ARG A 141 -19.14 12.77 -6.10
N ARG A 142 -18.09 13.57 -6.30
CA ARG A 142 -18.14 14.59 -7.35
C ARG A 142 -18.04 13.84 -8.69
N PRO A 143 -19.01 13.99 -9.61
CA PRO A 143 -18.89 13.39 -10.92
C PRO A 143 -17.69 14.02 -11.64
N ILE A 144 -16.80 13.17 -12.14
CA ILE A 144 -15.74 13.57 -13.05
C ILE A 144 -16.44 13.82 -14.38
N SER A 145 -16.79 15.07 -14.68
CA SER A 145 -17.19 15.45 -16.02
C SER A 145 -15.94 15.46 -16.90
N CYS A 146 -15.84 14.52 -17.84
CA CYS A 146 -14.95 14.70 -18.99
C CYS A 146 -15.51 15.83 -19.85
N SER A 147 -14.66 16.81 -20.13
CA SER A 147 -14.78 17.74 -21.26
C SER A 147 -13.61 17.50 -22.17
#